data_AF-A0A136N445-F1
#
_entry.id   AF-A0A136N445-F1
#
_cell.length_a   1.000
_cell.length_b   1.000
_cell.length_c   1.000
_cell.angle_alpha   90.00
_cell.angle_beta   90.00
_cell.angle_gamma   90.00
#
_symmetry.space_group_name_H-M   'P 1'
#
loop_
_entity.id
_entity.type
_entity.pdbx_description
1 polymer ?
#
loop_
_entity_poly.entity_id
_entity_poly.type
_entity_poly.pdbx_seq_one_letter_code
_entity_poly.pdbx_strand_id
1 'polypeptide(L)'
;MRYVPYGTSKNAKWWFSVLDIVAVLTNQDDYTKTRNYWKYLKAKLKKEGSQVVSATTQLKFLAPDGKKRLADMLDYNGIIALGKTFPGIKANQFIEWFTYSDESIDGKSKSKAYALFGSSFVDSIEVGTTKGLQQIHAYLFGGLYDFAGQIRTKSISKGGYQFTPAHYLEKHLAKIDIMPETNLDEIVDKYCAMNMAHPFMEGNGRSTRVWLDLILKKTPEKMCGLEQNK
;
A
#
# COMPACT_ATOMS: atom_id res chain seq x y z
N MET A 1 14.74 -3.35 -8.79
CA MET A 1 13.96 -4.60 -8.77
C MET A 1 13.16 -4.69 -10.06
N ARG A 2 13.44 -5.68 -10.92
CA ARG A 2 12.68 -5.89 -12.17
C ARG A 2 11.50 -6.84 -11.89
N TYR A 3 10.28 -6.43 -12.21
CA TYR A 3 9.08 -7.26 -12.13
C TYR A 3 8.23 -7.12 -13.41
N VAL A 4 7.48 -8.18 -13.77
CA VAL A 4 6.60 -8.19 -14.95
C VAL A 4 5.30 -8.95 -14.65
N PRO A 5 4.13 -8.42 -15.03
CA PRO A 5 2.88 -9.19 -15.01
C PRO A 5 2.88 -10.20 -16.18
N TYR A 6 2.69 -11.49 -15.88
CA TYR A 6 2.60 -12.55 -16.89
C TYR A 6 1.28 -13.33 -16.72
N GLY A 7 0.45 -13.36 -17.78
CA GLY A 7 -0.87 -14.03 -17.81
C GLY A 7 -1.96 -13.22 -18.53
N THR A 8 -3.15 -13.81 -18.76
CA THR A 8 -4.35 -13.08 -19.21
C THR A 8 -4.92 -12.23 -18.08
N SER A 9 -5.76 -11.23 -18.37
CA SER A 9 -6.25 -10.23 -17.39
C SER A 9 -6.91 -10.79 -16.12
N LYS A 10 -7.37 -12.06 -16.14
CA LYS A 10 -7.93 -12.76 -14.97
C LYS A 10 -6.89 -13.53 -14.12
N ASN A 11 -5.66 -13.75 -14.61
CA ASN A 11 -4.62 -14.60 -14.00
C ASN A 11 -3.22 -13.98 -14.03
N ALA A 12 -3.10 -12.65 -14.11
CA ALA A 12 -1.81 -11.99 -14.11
C ALA A 12 -1.06 -12.24 -12.80
N LYS A 13 0.07 -12.94 -12.86
CA LYS A 13 0.98 -13.15 -11.73
C LYS A 13 2.20 -12.25 -11.86
N TRP A 14 2.65 -11.70 -10.74
CA TRP A 14 3.90 -10.95 -10.65
C TRP A 14 5.09 -11.90 -10.54
N TRP A 15 6.10 -11.67 -11.38
CA TRP A 15 7.36 -12.39 -11.36
C TRP A 15 8.51 -11.48 -10.97
N PHE A 16 9.38 -11.95 -10.10
CA PHE A 16 10.51 -11.20 -9.56
C PHE A 16 11.84 -11.85 -9.95
N SER A 17 12.83 -11.02 -10.26
CA SER A 17 14.20 -11.47 -10.56
C SER A 17 14.87 -12.09 -9.35
N VAL A 18 15.20 -13.38 -9.42
CA VAL A 18 15.89 -14.09 -8.33
C VAL A 18 17.25 -13.45 -8.03
N LEU A 19 18.00 -13.04 -9.05
CA LEU A 19 19.30 -12.40 -8.85
C LEU A 19 19.18 -11.05 -8.15
N ASP A 20 18.15 -10.25 -8.46
CA ASP A 20 17.94 -8.96 -7.79
C ASP A 20 17.62 -9.17 -6.29
N ILE A 21 16.82 -10.20 -5.97
CA ILE A 21 16.51 -10.56 -4.57
C ILE A 21 17.75 -11.05 -3.83
N VAL A 22 18.53 -11.94 -4.45
CA VAL A 22 19.76 -12.47 -3.86
C VAL A 22 20.77 -11.35 -3.62
N ALA A 23 20.90 -10.38 -4.54
CA ALA A 23 21.77 -9.21 -4.37
C ALA A 23 21.39 -8.40 -3.12
N VAL A 24 20.09 -8.13 -2.93
CA VAL A 24 19.57 -7.42 -1.73
C VAL A 24 19.84 -8.23 -0.46
N LEU A 25 19.49 -9.51 -0.44
CA LEU A 25 19.64 -10.38 0.74
C LEU A 25 21.11 -10.58 1.16
N THR A 26 22.03 -10.53 0.19
CA THR A 26 23.47 -10.69 0.43
C THR A 26 24.23 -9.37 0.50
N ASN A 27 23.55 -8.23 0.30
CA ASN A 27 24.16 -6.90 0.19
C ASN A 27 25.34 -6.89 -0.79
N GLN A 28 25.12 -7.45 -1.98
CA GLN A 28 26.13 -7.65 -3.03
C GLN A 28 25.73 -6.95 -4.31
N ASP A 29 26.47 -5.90 -4.68
CA ASP A 29 26.19 -5.12 -5.88
C ASP A 29 26.88 -5.68 -7.14
N ASP A 30 27.85 -6.58 -6.98
CA ASP A 30 28.51 -7.25 -8.10
C ASP A 30 27.62 -8.36 -8.67
N TYR A 31 27.20 -8.17 -9.92
CA TYR A 31 26.36 -9.11 -10.66
C TYR A 31 26.99 -10.50 -10.80
N THR A 32 28.30 -10.58 -11.06
CA THR A 32 29.00 -11.85 -11.26
C THR A 32 29.08 -12.64 -9.96
N LYS A 33 29.38 -11.97 -8.84
CA LYS A 33 29.38 -12.59 -7.51
C LYS A 33 27.99 -13.08 -7.13
N THR A 34 26.95 -12.26 -7.35
CA THR A 34 25.55 -12.62 -7.10
C THR A 34 25.14 -13.84 -7.92
N ARG A 35 25.47 -13.87 -9.22
CA ARG A 35 25.18 -15.00 -10.11
C ARG A 35 25.89 -16.28 -9.68
N ASN A 36 27.16 -16.20 -9.31
CA ASN A 36 27.93 -17.35 -8.84
C ASN A 36 27.38 -17.90 -7.52
N TYR A 37 26.99 -17.01 -6.60
CA TYR A 37 26.35 -17.40 -5.35
C TYR A 37 25.00 -18.07 -5.61
N TRP A 38 24.15 -17.52 -6.48
CA TRP A 38 22.88 -18.16 -6.84
C TRP A 38 23.10 -19.55 -7.46
N LYS A 39 24.11 -19.73 -8.32
CA LYS A 39 24.46 -21.04 -8.89
C LYS A 39 24.79 -22.06 -7.79
N TYR A 40 25.57 -21.66 -6.80
CA TYR A 40 25.89 -22.49 -5.63
C TYR A 40 24.63 -22.79 -4.80
N LEU A 41 23.85 -21.76 -4.44
CA LEU A 41 22.66 -21.90 -3.60
C LEU A 41 21.61 -22.80 -4.25
N LYS A 42 21.37 -22.63 -5.55
CA LYS A 42 20.46 -23.49 -6.33
C LYS A 42 20.88 -24.96 -6.30
N ALA A 43 22.18 -25.25 -6.42
CA ALA A 43 22.69 -26.61 -6.34
C ALA A 43 22.54 -27.21 -4.92
N LYS A 44 22.77 -26.41 -3.88
CA LYS A 44 22.55 -26.80 -2.48
C LYS A 44 21.07 -27.11 -2.21
N LEU A 45 20.17 -26.18 -2.53
CA LEU A 45 18.73 -26.33 -2.33
C LEU A 45 18.14 -27.53 -3.08
N LYS A 46 18.68 -27.84 -4.27
CA LYS A 46 18.29 -29.04 -5.02
C LYS A 46 18.67 -30.33 -4.30
N LYS A 47 19.86 -30.38 -3.66
CA LYS A 47 20.30 -31.54 -2.86
C LYS A 47 19.47 -31.71 -1.60
N GLU A 48 18.99 -30.61 -1.02
CA GLU A 48 18.14 -30.59 0.18
C GLU A 48 16.65 -30.88 -0.13
N GLY A 49 16.28 -31.10 -1.39
CA GLY A 49 14.89 -31.35 -1.78
C GLY A 49 13.96 -30.12 -1.69
N SER A 50 14.53 -28.90 -1.68
CA SER A 50 13.77 -27.67 -1.58
C SER A 50 12.90 -27.41 -2.82
N GLN A 51 11.64 -27.03 -2.59
CA GLN A 51 10.69 -26.69 -3.65
C GLN A 51 10.97 -25.35 -4.34
N VAL A 52 11.85 -24.51 -3.77
CA VAL A 52 12.23 -23.20 -4.34
C VAL A 52 12.83 -23.37 -5.76
N VAL A 53 13.64 -24.40 -5.95
CA VAL A 53 14.29 -24.66 -7.25
C VAL A 53 13.25 -25.08 -8.30
N SER A 54 12.27 -25.89 -7.90
CA SER A 54 11.17 -26.35 -8.76
C SER A 54 10.20 -25.24 -9.12
N ALA A 55 9.97 -24.28 -8.22
CA ALA A 55 9.12 -23.11 -8.46
C ALA A 55 9.77 -22.07 -9.40
N THR A 56 11.09 -22.15 -9.62
CA THR A 56 11.82 -21.18 -10.45
C THR A 56 11.46 -21.36 -11.93
N THR A 57 11.00 -20.29 -12.57
CA THR A 57 10.73 -20.24 -14.03
C THR A 57 11.73 -19.32 -14.72
N GLN A 58 12.06 -19.59 -15.98
CA GLN A 58 12.91 -18.69 -16.77
C GLN A 58 12.07 -17.84 -17.72
N LEU A 59 12.18 -16.51 -17.58
CA LEU A 59 11.56 -15.56 -18.50
C LEU A 59 12.64 -14.83 -19.31
N LYS A 60 12.31 -14.44 -20.55
CA LYS A 60 13.21 -13.70 -21.46
C LYS A 60 13.04 -12.20 -21.26
N PHE A 61 14.13 -11.50 -20.93
CA PHE A 61 14.16 -10.05 -20.74
C PHE A 61 15.13 -9.37 -21.69
N LEU A 62 14.79 -8.16 -22.11
CA LEU A 62 15.71 -7.28 -22.81
C LEU A 62 16.78 -6.77 -21.83
N ALA A 63 18.06 -7.00 -22.16
CA ALA A 63 19.19 -6.46 -21.42
C ALA A 63 19.61 -5.09 -22.01
N PRO A 64 20.43 -4.30 -21.29
CA PRO A 64 20.86 -2.96 -21.74
C PRO A 64 21.59 -2.94 -23.10
N ASP A 65 22.20 -4.05 -23.49
CA ASP A 65 22.84 -4.24 -24.80
C ASP A 65 21.85 -4.63 -25.92
N GLY A 66 20.54 -4.54 -25.66
CA GLY A 66 19.48 -4.88 -26.61
C GLY A 66 19.26 -6.38 -26.80
N LYS A 67 20.01 -7.25 -26.12
CA LYS A 67 19.88 -8.71 -26.27
C LYS A 67 18.85 -9.28 -25.31
N LYS A 68 18.01 -10.22 -25.79
CA LYS A 68 17.10 -10.97 -24.92
C LYS A 68 17.86 -12.08 -24.18
N ARG A 69 17.83 -12.06 -22.85
CA ARG A 69 18.47 -13.10 -22.00
C ARG A 69 17.44 -13.75 -21.09
N LEU A 70 17.64 -15.04 -20.80
CA LEU A 70 16.87 -15.76 -19.79
C LEU A 70 17.33 -15.33 -18.40
N ALA A 71 16.36 -15.13 -17.51
CA ALA A 71 16.63 -14.90 -16.11
C ALA A 71 15.69 -15.76 -15.25
N ASP A 72 16.25 -16.30 -14.16
CA ASP A 72 15.51 -17.09 -13.18
C ASP A 72 14.57 -16.18 -12.40
N MET A 73 13.28 -16.50 -12.43
CA MET A 73 12.18 -15.74 -11.84
C MET A 73 11.41 -16.60 -10.86
N LEU A 74 10.87 -15.97 -9.82
CA LEU A 74 9.97 -16.57 -8.86
C LEU A 74 8.74 -15.66 -8.68
N ASP A 75 7.60 -16.27 -8.37
CA ASP A 75 6.41 -15.55 -7.95
C ASP A 75 6.51 -15.13 -6.47
N TYR A 76 5.48 -14.46 -5.95
CA TYR A 76 5.44 -13.97 -4.58
C TYR A 76 5.75 -15.06 -3.53
N ASN A 77 5.10 -16.22 -3.64
CA ASN A 77 5.32 -17.35 -2.74
C ASN A 77 6.75 -17.89 -2.86
N GLY A 78 7.28 -17.95 -4.09
CA GLY A 78 8.66 -18.32 -4.37
C GLY A 78 9.68 -17.40 -3.70
N ILE A 79 9.47 -16.08 -3.71
CA ILE A 79 10.39 -15.13 -3.07
C ILE A 79 10.36 -15.23 -1.54
N ILE A 80 9.20 -15.45 -0.93
CA ILE A 80 9.12 -15.71 0.52
C ILE A 80 9.88 -16.98 0.87
N ALA A 81 9.67 -18.06 0.10
CA ALA A 81 10.33 -19.33 0.32
C ALA A 81 11.85 -19.20 0.13
N LEU A 82 12.31 -18.45 -0.87
CA LEU A 82 13.72 -18.15 -1.09
C LEU A 82 14.30 -17.35 0.08
N GLY A 83 13.64 -16.28 0.53
CA GLY A 83 14.09 -15.46 1.65
C GLY A 83 14.30 -16.26 2.93
N LYS A 84 13.41 -17.23 3.21
CA LYS A 84 13.51 -18.12 4.39
C LYS A 84 14.74 -19.04 4.38
N THR A 85 15.41 -19.19 3.24
CA THR A 85 16.66 -19.96 3.14
C THR A 85 17.89 -19.20 3.64
N PHE A 86 17.77 -17.88 3.83
CA PHE A 86 18.85 -17.01 4.31
C PHE A 86 18.75 -16.81 5.82
N PRO A 87 19.82 -17.09 6.59
CA PRO A 87 19.84 -16.81 8.02
C PRO A 87 20.08 -15.32 8.29
N GLY A 88 19.34 -14.74 9.25
CA GLY A 88 19.69 -13.46 9.87
C GLY A 88 18.61 -12.38 9.84
N ILE A 89 18.86 -11.31 10.60
CA ILE A 89 17.94 -10.18 10.80
C ILE A 89 17.58 -9.51 9.47
N LYS A 90 18.54 -9.36 8.55
CA LYS A 90 18.31 -8.74 7.23
C LYS A 90 17.34 -9.52 6.35
N ALA A 91 17.42 -10.85 6.36
CA ALA A 91 16.49 -11.70 5.61
C ALA A 91 15.07 -11.61 6.21
N ASN A 92 14.95 -11.58 7.53
CA ASN A 92 13.68 -11.39 8.22
C ASN A 92 13.08 -10.01 7.93
N GLN A 93 13.87 -8.93 8.00
CA GLN A 93 13.45 -7.58 7.64
C GLN A 93 13.04 -7.47 6.17
N PHE A 94 13.75 -8.15 5.26
CA PHE A 94 13.37 -8.22 3.87
C PHE A 94 12.05 -8.97 3.68
N ILE A 95 11.86 -10.13 4.34
CA ILE A 95 10.59 -10.87 4.28
C ILE A 95 9.46 -10.02 4.83
N GLU A 96 9.65 -9.35 5.95
CA GLU A 96 8.67 -8.44 6.54
C GLU A 96 8.31 -7.32 5.56
N TRP A 97 9.30 -6.61 5.03
CA TRP A 97 9.10 -5.58 4.00
C TRP A 97 8.41 -6.11 2.73
N PHE A 98 8.82 -7.27 2.23
CA PHE A 98 8.35 -7.88 0.98
C PHE A 98 6.93 -8.45 1.12
N THR A 99 6.59 -9.01 2.29
CA THR A 99 5.26 -9.57 2.56
C THR A 99 4.22 -8.51 2.86
N TYR A 100 4.62 -7.37 3.44
CA TYR A 100 3.69 -6.31 3.82
C TYR A 100 3.31 -5.34 2.68
N SER A 101 4.08 -5.24 1.58
CA SER A 101 4.04 -4.01 0.78
C SER A 101 3.21 -3.96 -0.51
N ASP A 102 2.84 -5.04 -1.22
CA ASP A 102 2.18 -4.84 -2.54
C ASP A 102 1.01 -5.77 -2.97
N GLU A 103 0.75 -6.90 -2.30
CA GLU A 103 -0.48 -7.68 -2.58
C GLU A 103 -1.60 -7.48 -1.54
N SER A 104 -1.22 -7.03 -0.34
CA SER A 104 -2.17 -6.71 0.73
C SER A 104 -3.06 -5.55 0.32
N ILE A 105 -4.28 -5.52 0.86
CA ILE A 105 -5.19 -4.38 0.67
C ILE A 105 -4.51 -3.09 1.14
N ASP A 106 -3.68 -3.18 2.17
CA ASP A 106 -2.89 -2.07 2.70
C ASP A 106 -1.85 -1.55 1.71
N GLY A 107 -1.03 -2.43 1.12
CA GLY A 107 -0.06 -2.09 0.09
C GLY A 107 -0.71 -1.46 -1.14
N LYS A 108 -1.77 -2.09 -1.66
CA LYS A 108 -2.53 -1.57 -2.81
C LYS A 108 -3.19 -0.22 -2.52
N SER A 109 -3.76 -0.03 -1.33
CA SER A 109 -4.34 1.25 -0.92
C SER A 109 -3.30 2.35 -0.79
N LYS A 110 -2.09 2.03 -0.33
CA LYS A 110 -0.97 2.98 -0.22
C LYS A 110 -0.51 3.44 -1.61
N SER A 111 -0.31 2.50 -2.53
CA SER A 111 0.07 2.82 -3.92
C SER A 111 -0.98 3.69 -4.61
N LYS A 112 -2.28 3.41 -4.37
CA LYS A 112 -3.37 4.28 -4.83
C LYS A 112 -3.37 5.65 -4.16
N ALA A 113 -3.06 5.78 -2.88
CA ALA A 113 -2.96 7.10 -2.23
C ALA A 113 -1.89 7.98 -2.89
N TYR A 114 -0.72 7.43 -3.23
CA TYR A 114 0.30 8.19 -3.97
C TYR A 114 -0.17 8.58 -5.37
N ALA A 115 -0.83 7.67 -6.09
CA ALA A 115 -1.39 7.96 -7.41
C ALA A 115 -2.46 9.06 -7.37
N LEU A 116 -3.27 9.13 -6.30
CA LEU A 116 -4.28 10.15 -6.11
C LEU A 116 -3.67 11.56 -6.13
N PHE A 117 -2.66 11.81 -5.30
CA PHE A 117 -2.01 13.12 -5.19
C PHE A 117 -1.23 13.53 -6.46
N GLY A 118 -0.82 12.55 -7.27
CA GLY A 118 -0.17 12.80 -8.57
C GLY A 118 -1.14 13.00 -9.73
N SER A 119 -2.46 12.93 -9.49
CA SER A 119 -3.49 13.00 -10.54
C SER A 119 -4.34 14.26 -10.41
N SER A 120 -4.89 14.74 -11.54
CA SER A 120 -5.89 15.83 -11.53
C SER A 120 -7.21 15.44 -10.85
N PHE A 121 -7.42 14.16 -10.53
CA PHE A 121 -8.61 13.72 -9.81
C PHE A 121 -8.68 14.32 -8.40
N VAL A 122 -7.54 14.61 -7.78
CA VAL A 122 -7.50 15.22 -6.44
C VAL A 122 -8.24 16.57 -6.38
N ASP A 123 -8.19 17.34 -7.47
CA ASP A 123 -8.83 18.65 -7.58
C ASP A 123 -10.37 18.55 -7.71
N SER A 124 -10.89 17.36 -8.00
CA SER A 124 -12.33 17.08 -8.10
C SER A 124 -12.95 16.55 -6.81
N ILE A 125 -12.14 16.30 -5.77
CA ILE A 125 -12.61 15.82 -4.48
C ILE A 125 -13.24 16.97 -3.70
N GLU A 126 -14.42 16.72 -3.14
CA GLU A 126 -15.13 17.69 -2.32
C GLU A 126 -14.45 17.82 -0.94
N VAL A 127 -13.65 18.88 -0.75
CA VAL A 127 -12.86 19.04 0.47
C VAL A 127 -13.77 19.32 1.68
N GLY A 128 -13.55 18.57 2.77
CA GLY A 128 -14.21 18.86 4.05
C GLY A 128 -15.58 18.21 4.26
N THR A 129 -16.04 17.36 3.32
CA THR A 129 -17.37 16.75 3.38
C THR A 129 -17.34 15.22 3.40
N THR A 130 -18.44 14.61 3.83
CA THR A 130 -18.67 13.17 3.83
C THR A 130 -18.57 12.60 2.41
N LYS A 131 -19.09 13.32 1.43
CA LYS A 131 -19.00 12.93 0.02
C LYS A 131 -17.55 12.92 -0.46
N GLY A 132 -16.75 13.92 -0.09
CA GLY A 132 -15.31 13.92 -0.32
C GLY A 132 -14.61 12.69 0.27
N LEU A 133 -14.94 12.37 1.52
CA LEU A 133 -14.42 11.20 2.21
C LEU A 133 -14.82 9.89 1.50
N GLN A 134 -16.05 9.78 0.99
CA GLN A 134 -16.48 8.63 0.18
C GLN A 134 -15.73 8.54 -1.14
N GLN A 135 -15.47 9.67 -1.83
CA GLN A 135 -14.66 9.71 -3.06
C GLN A 135 -13.24 9.20 -2.82
N ILE A 136 -12.59 9.67 -1.75
CA ILE A 136 -11.27 9.21 -1.32
C ILE A 136 -11.30 7.71 -1.05
N HIS A 137 -12.25 7.24 -0.24
CA HIS A 137 -12.34 5.83 0.12
C HIS A 137 -12.62 4.95 -1.11
N ALA A 138 -13.50 5.38 -2.02
CA ALA A 138 -13.77 4.68 -3.28
C ALA A 138 -12.51 4.58 -4.15
N TYR A 139 -11.71 5.65 -4.23
CA TYR A 139 -10.47 5.63 -5.01
C TYR A 139 -9.45 4.66 -4.41
N LEU A 140 -9.18 4.79 -3.10
CA LEU A 140 -8.19 3.98 -2.39
C LEU A 140 -8.54 2.49 -2.36
N PHE A 141 -9.82 2.16 -2.22
CA PHE A 141 -10.28 0.80 -1.98
C PHE A 141 -11.14 0.19 -3.08
N GLY A 142 -11.43 0.94 -4.16
CA GLY A 142 -12.21 0.44 -5.30
C GLY A 142 -11.53 -0.77 -5.95
N GLY A 143 -12.26 -1.87 -6.10
CA GLY A 143 -11.69 -3.15 -6.55
C GLY A 143 -10.82 -3.88 -5.51
N LEU A 144 -10.77 -3.38 -4.26
CA LEU A 144 -10.18 -4.07 -3.09
C LEU A 144 -11.25 -4.46 -2.08
N TYR A 145 -12.26 -3.61 -1.86
CA TYR A 145 -13.44 -3.89 -1.04
C TYR A 145 -14.72 -3.69 -1.86
N ASP A 146 -15.70 -4.57 -1.66
CA ASP A 146 -17.03 -4.46 -2.29
C ASP A 146 -17.82 -3.24 -1.79
N PHE A 147 -17.51 -2.78 -0.56
CA PHE A 147 -18.12 -1.62 0.08
C PHE A 147 -17.33 -0.31 -0.14
N ALA A 148 -16.38 -0.28 -1.08
CA ALA A 148 -15.54 0.90 -1.28
C ALA A 148 -16.38 2.17 -1.56
N GLY A 149 -16.31 3.15 -0.65
CA GLY A 149 -17.05 4.40 -0.74
C GLY A 149 -18.46 4.36 -0.16
N GLN A 150 -18.91 3.22 0.37
CA GLN A 150 -20.26 3.04 0.92
C GLN A 150 -20.26 3.25 2.43
N ILE A 151 -21.19 4.08 2.92
CA ILE A 151 -21.43 4.24 4.36
C ILE A 151 -21.93 2.92 4.95
N ARG A 152 -21.37 2.51 6.10
CA ARG A 152 -21.72 1.25 6.73
C ARG A 152 -23.13 1.26 7.31
N THR A 153 -23.80 0.12 7.21
CA THR A 153 -25.13 -0.13 7.81
C THR A 153 -25.06 -0.89 9.13
N LYS A 154 -23.88 -1.41 9.49
CA LYS A 154 -23.64 -2.16 10.73
C LYS A 154 -22.85 -1.32 11.74
N SER A 155 -23.19 -1.44 13.03
CA SER A 155 -22.40 -0.85 14.11
C SER A 155 -21.09 -1.61 14.30
N ILE A 156 -20.02 -0.90 14.64
CA ILE A 156 -18.68 -1.45 14.81
C ILE A 156 -18.02 -0.90 16.07
N SER A 157 -17.04 -1.63 16.59
CA SER A 157 -16.24 -1.26 17.76
C SER A 157 -14.80 -1.73 17.56
N LYS A 158 -13.85 -1.07 18.23
CA LYS A 158 -12.44 -1.48 18.24
C LYS A 158 -11.87 -1.32 19.64
N GLY A 159 -11.28 -2.40 20.18
CA GLY A 159 -10.65 -2.37 21.51
C GLY A 159 -11.59 -1.95 22.65
N GLY A 160 -12.87 -2.33 22.57
CA GLY A 160 -13.89 -1.92 23.55
C GLY A 160 -14.50 -0.53 23.32
N TYR A 161 -13.93 0.29 22.44
CA TYR A 161 -14.52 1.57 22.04
C TYR A 161 -15.56 1.38 20.94
N GLN A 162 -16.79 1.86 21.16
CA GLN A 162 -17.86 1.81 20.18
C GLN A 162 -17.91 3.09 19.36
N PHE A 163 -17.88 2.96 18.03
CA PHE A 163 -18.06 4.09 17.13
C PHE A 163 -19.53 4.48 17.00
N THR A 164 -19.82 5.59 16.31
CA THR A 164 -21.20 6.09 16.13
C THR A 164 -22.16 4.96 15.66
N PRO A 165 -23.27 4.67 16.36
CA PRO A 165 -24.20 3.62 15.95
C PRO A 165 -24.73 3.83 14.53
N ALA A 166 -24.83 2.77 13.73
CA ALA A 166 -25.15 2.88 12.30
C ALA A 166 -26.51 3.59 12.03
N HIS A 167 -27.53 3.34 12.86
CA HIS A 167 -28.85 3.98 12.72
C HIS A 167 -28.83 5.50 12.92
N TYR A 168 -27.78 6.05 13.54
CA TYR A 168 -27.61 7.49 13.77
C TYR A 168 -26.49 8.10 12.91
N LEU A 169 -25.77 7.27 12.16
CA LEU A 169 -24.54 7.65 11.47
C LEU A 169 -24.77 8.74 10.42
N GLU A 170 -25.78 8.58 9.55
CA GLU A 170 -26.09 9.58 8.51
C GLU A 170 -26.39 10.96 9.10
N LYS A 171 -27.19 11.00 10.17
CA LYS A 171 -27.50 12.25 10.87
C LYS A 171 -26.27 12.87 11.52
N HIS A 172 -25.35 12.06 12.04
CA HIS A 172 -24.10 12.56 12.60
C HIS A 172 -23.17 13.11 11.51
N LEU A 173 -23.04 12.42 10.38
CA LEU A 173 -22.24 12.86 9.23
C LEU A 173 -22.74 14.21 8.67
N ALA A 174 -24.05 14.39 8.54
CA ALA A 174 -24.63 15.67 8.12
C ALA A 174 -24.27 16.84 9.06
N LYS A 175 -24.11 16.57 10.36
CA LYS A 175 -23.63 17.58 11.33
C LYS A 175 -22.14 17.85 11.18
N ILE A 176 -21.35 16.82 10.89
CA ILE A 176 -19.90 16.97 10.69
C ILE A 176 -19.61 17.80 9.43
N ASP A 177 -20.35 17.58 8.34
CA ASP A 177 -20.13 18.30 7.07
C ASP A 177 -20.21 19.82 7.23
N ILE A 178 -21.07 20.32 8.12
CA ILE A 178 -21.26 21.74 8.39
C ILE A 178 -20.36 22.31 9.50
N MET A 179 -19.49 21.50 10.12
CA MET A 179 -18.53 22.00 11.11
C MET A 179 -17.55 22.98 10.44
N PRO A 180 -17.15 24.05 11.16
CA PRO A 180 -16.27 25.07 10.61
C PRO A 180 -14.85 24.55 10.41
N GLU A 181 -14.09 25.23 9.55
CA GLU A 181 -12.72 24.90 9.13
C GLU A 181 -11.85 26.17 9.10
N THR A 182 -12.11 27.14 9.99
CA THR A 182 -11.53 28.49 9.92
C THR A 182 -10.23 28.64 10.70
N ASN A 183 -9.86 27.65 11.50
CA ASN A 183 -8.60 27.61 12.24
C ASN A 183 -8.23 26.15 12.54
N LEU A 184 -7.01 25.94 13.03
CA LEU A 184 -6.49 24.60 13.28
C LEU A 184 -7.33 23.83 14.31
N ASP A 185 -7.78 24.48 15.38
CA ASP A 185 -8.53 23.84 16.45
C ASP A 185 -9.88 23.31 15.92
N GLU A 186 -10.59 24.11 15.13
CA GLU A 186 -11.82 23.69 14.46
C GLU A 186 -11.61 22.52 13.49
N ILE A 187 -10.50 22.54 12.74
CA ILE A 187 -10.14 21.43 11.83
C ILE A 187 -9.85 20.15 12.61
N VAL A 188 -9.14 20.26 13.74
CA VAL A 188 -8.86 19.12 14.62
C VAL A 188 -10.14 18.58 15.24
N ASP A 189 -11.04 19.44 15.72
CA ASP A 189 -12.33 19.03 16.25
C ASP A 189 -13.18 18.31 15.19
N LYS A 190 -13.21 18.86 13.96
CA LYS A 190 -13.90 18.25 12.83
C LYS A 190 -13.31 16.88 12.45
N TYR A 191 -11.99 16.76 12.46
CA TYR A 191 -11.31 15.48 12.24
C TYR A 191 -11.61 14.46 13.34
N CYS A 192 -11.58 14.87 14.62
CA CYS A 192 -11.92 14.03 15.75
C CYS A 192 -13.36 13.51 15.64
N ALA A 193 -14.31 14.39 15.30
CA ALA A 193 -15.71 14.03 15.07
C ALA A 193 -15.85 13.01 13.93
N MET A 194 -15.18 13.21 12.79
CA MET A 194 -15.18 12.27 11.67
C MET A 194 -14.53 10.92 12.04
N ASN A 195 -13.45 10.93 12.82
CA ASN A 195 -12.80 9.70 13.29
C ASN A 195 -13.71 8.89 14.24
N MET A 196 -14.50 9.56 15.08
CA MET A 196 -15.53 8.94 15.93
C MET A 196 -16.74 8.43 15.14
N ALA A 197 -17.10 9.10 14.03
CA ALA A 197 -18.15 8.63 13.12
C ALA A 197 -17.77 7.28 12.48
N HIS A 198 -16.52 7.16 12.04
CA HIS A 198 -15.93 5.94 11.47
C HIS A 198 -16.85 5.31 10.40
N PRO A 199 -17.11 6.02 9.29
CA PRO A 199 -18.27 5.76 8.44
C PRO A 199 -18.20 4.49 7.58
N PHE A 200 -17.04 3.84 7.44
CA PHE A 200 -16.86 2.66 6.61
C PHE A 200 -16.64 1.40 7.46
N MET A 201 -16.85 0.22 6.87
CA MET A 201 -16.57 -1.06 7.54
C MET A 201 -15.08 -1.25 7.83
N GLU A 202 -14.22 -0.76 6.94
CA GLU A 202 -12.76 -0.75 7.09
C GLU A 202 -12.16 0.44 6.33
N GLY A 203 -10.86 0.74 6.49
CA GLY A 203 -10.19 1.78 5.70
C GLY A 203 -10.29 3.21 6.26
N ASN A 204 -11.14 3.45 7.26
CA ASN A 204 -11.41 4.77 7.85
C ASN A 204 -10.15 5.59 8.16
N GLY A 205 -9.22 5.05 8.96
CA GLY A 205 -8.03 5.80 9.37
C GLY A 205 -7.12 6.23 8.21
N ARG A 206 -7.15 5.55 7.06
CA ARG A 206 -6.37 5.93 5.86
C ARG A 206 -7.10 7.00 5.06
N SER A 207 -8.39 6.81 4.80
CA SER A 207 -9.21 7.79 4.07
C SER A 207 -9.34 9.10 4.83
N THR A 208 -9.55 9.08 6.15
CA THR A 208 -9.75 10.29 6.95
C THR A 208 -8.46 11.11 7.11
N ARG A 209 -7.28 10.48 7.06
CA ARG A 209 -6.00 11.21 7.03
C ARG A 209 -5.78 11.96 5.72
N VAL A 210 -6.05 11.32 4.57
CA VAL A 210 -6.02 11.99 3.26
C VAL A 210 -7.04 13.14 3.22
N TRP A 211 -8.22 12.93 3.79
CA TRP A 211 -9.27 13.95 3.90
C TRP A 211 -8.83 15.15 4.75
N LEU A 212 -8.16 14.91 5.88
CA LEU A 212 -7.56 15.97 6.72
C LEU A 212 -6.50 16.76 5.95
N ASP A 213 -5.60 16.08 5.23
CA ASP A 213 -4.55 16.75 4.44
C ASP A 213 -5.14 17.70 3.39
N LEU A 214 -6.28 17.34 2.78
CA LEU A 214 -6.97 18.21 1.82
C LEU A 214 -7.61 19.44 2.47
N ILE A 215 -8.17 19.32 3.68
CA ILE A 215 -8.71 20.48 4.43
C ILE A 215 -7.56 21.43 4.79
N LEU A 216 -6.46 20.89 5.32
CA LEU A 216 -5.29 21.68 5.69
C LEU A 216 -4.68 22.39 4.46
N LYS A 217 -4.60 21.71 3.31
CA LYS A 217 -4.10 22.32 2.06
C LYS A 217 -4.99 23.43 1.52
N LYS A 218 -6.32 23.33 1.72
CA LYS A 218 -7.28 24.37 1.32
C LYS A 218 -7.19 25.61 2.22
N THR A 219 -6.75 25.44 3.47
CA THR A 219 -6.70 26.50 4.47
C THR A 219 -5.46 27.39 4.22
N PRO A 220 -5.60 28.73 4.15
CA PRO A 220 -4.47 29.62 3.90
C PRO A 220 -3.36 29.50 4.95
N GLU A 221 -2.09 29.56 4.53
CA GLU A 221 -0.89 29.42 5.39
C GLU A 221 -0.89 30.36 6.62
N LYS A 222 -1.59 31.50 6.57
CA LYS A 222 -1.68 32.47 7.67
C LYS A 222 -2.46 31.99 8.90
N MET A 223 -3.18 30.87 8.83
CA MET A 223 -3.96 30.32 9.96
C MET A 223 -3.18 29.26 10.77
N CYS A 224 -2.09 28.72 10.20
CA CYS A 224 -1.06 28.07 11.01
C CYS A 224 -0.19 29.20 11.57
N GLY A 225 -0.20 29.45 12.88
CA GLY A 225 0.59 30.49 13.55
C GLY A 225 2.12 30.30 13.49
N LEU A 226 2.65 29.85 12.36
CA LEU A 226 4.08 29.84 12.05
C LEU A 226 4.43 31.23 11.53
N GLU A 227 4.61 32.18 12.45
CA GLU A 227 5.39 33.38 12.18
C GLU A 227 6.79 32.92 11.75
N GLN A 228 7.09 33.05 10.45
CA GLN A 228 8.45 32.96 9.98
C GLN A 228 9.20 34.19 10.49
N ASN A 229 9.90 34.04 11.62
CA ASN A 229 10.92 34.99 12.03
C ASN A 229 11.98 35.03 10.93
N LYS A 230 12.06 36.19 10.27
CA LYS A 230 13.13 36.60 9.36
C LYS A 230 14.43 36.84 10.12
#